data_AF-A0A1I6WEF7-F1
#
_entry.id   AF-A0A1I6WEF7-F1
#
_cell.length_a   1.000
_cell.length_b   1.000
_cell.length_c   1.000
_cell.angle_alpha   90.00
_cell.angle_beta   90.00
_cell.angle_gamma   90.00
#
_symmetry.space_group_name_H-M   'P 1'
#
loop_
_entity.id
_entity.type
_entity.pdbx_description
1 polymer ?
#
loop_
_entity_poly.entity_id
_entity_poly.type
_entity_poly.pdbx_seq_one_letter_code
_entity_poly.pdbx_strand_id
1 'polypeptide(L)'
;REAEGLRAEAGAVVEAARDDADRLLRDATTEAERVRRAAARDADTLRAEAEAEAGTAREEAARARRDAERDTTGARARAAAAEAEATRLREEAAAERAQAAQLREEAEALMDRATSRGQRRLAKAKVRTERREVLRAARVAARGRRREQRAARAARIAGRVGQFTRNNARRVLVAVPILAPMAVAWWSQMDYARTAFGWYTVFAIGFAGAWELTTAFTGWMYHQAKKIGDGGLIYRVFTWIFAAAAAAMNYAHHCGPEFSPTQPAVAFATMSIVGMILWELYASLLHREESRRKGRTAQVRPRIGLIRWMRYPATAWAAWSLTITDESLRTVGAAWAAAGEHRAQAREARERAGLRGVRLLAARVAGTAGWAPLRSLPPVTAGSMVVPVAGVTSPYDVPVYAVERQPVPQTTTTRTGRPVLPQAVAEDSPEPAPALWEGGTVETGTERRSREDAEEAAQRTETAAAVAEVVRDLLERGEPVNGHVVARDERVTVGVRSCQRHLRQLVATGVIPAEAVSR
;
A
#
# COMPACT_ATOMS: atom_id res chain seq x y z
N ARG A 1 -61.02 -141.76 145.79
CA ARG A 1 -59.94 -140.93 146.36
C ARG A 1 -58.81 -140.71 145.35
N GLU A 2 -58.09 -141.72 144.84
CA GLU A 2 -57.06 -141.48 143.77
C GLU A 2 -57.65 -140.90 142.47
N ALA A 3 -58.81 -141.36 142.02
CA ALA A 3 -59.47 -140.83 140.83
C ALA A 3 -59.98 -139.38 140.97
N GLU A 4 -60.13 -138.86 142.19
CA GLU A 4 -60.53 -137.46 142.43
C GLU A 4 -59.30 -136.53 142.44
N GLY A 5 -58.15 -137.00 142.93
CA GLY A 5 -56.89 -136.26 142.87
C GLY A 5 -56.45 -136.00 141.42
N LEU A 6 -56.49 -137.02 140.56
CA LEU A 6 -56.12 -136.87 139.15
C LEU A 6 -57.07 -135.95 138.36
N ARG A 7 -58.35 -135.87 138.75
CA ARG A 7 -59.30 -134.92 138.12
C ARG A 7 -59.03 -133.48 138.53
N ALA A 8 -58.65 -133.24 139.80
CA ALA A 8 -58.28 -131.91 140.26
C ALA A 8 -56.98 -131.43 139.60
N GLU A 9 -56.00 -132.32 139.46
CA GLU A 9 -54.72 -132.02 138.80
C GLU A 9 -54.89 -131.80 137.29
N ALA A 10 -55.71 -132.62 136.60
CA ALA A 10 -56.07 -132.38 135.21
C ALA A 10 -56.83 -131.06 135.02
N GLY A 11 -57.71 -130.69 135.96
CA GLY A 11 -58.40 -129.40 135.96
C GLY A 11 -57.44 -128.22 136.08
N ALA A 12 -56.45 -128.30 136.97
CA ALA A 12 -55.44 -127.27 137.16
C ALA A 12 -54.54 -127.10 135.92
N VAL A 13 -54.19 -128.19 135.24
CA VAL A 13 -53.41 -128.13 133.99
C VAL A 13 -54.22 -127.51 132.85
N VAL A 14 -55.51 -127.81 132.75
CA VAL A 14 -56.38 -127.20 131.72
C VAL A 14 -56.59 -125.71 131.97
N GLU A 15 -56.77 -125.28 133.23
CA GLU A 15 -56.83 -123.86 133.59
C GLU A 15 -55.51 -123.14 133.29
N ALA A 16 -54.37 -123.71 133.67
CA ALA A 16 -53.06 -123.13 133.36
C ALA A 16 -52.82 -123.01 131.84
N ALA A 17 -53.23 -124.01 131.05
CA ALA A 17 -53.14 -123.96 129.60
C ALA A 17 -54.07 -122.91 128.97
N ARG A 18 -55.25 -122.67 129.56
CA ARG A 18 -56.16 -121.59 129.13
C ARG A 18 -55.57 -120.21 129.45
N ASP A 19 -55.05 -120.03 130.66
CA ASP A 19 -54.40 -118.78 131.06
C ASP A 19 -53.19 -118.45 130.18
N ASP A 20 -52.39 -119.46 129.81
CA ASP A 20 -51.29 -119.30 128.87
C ASP A 20 -51.77 -118.98 127.45
N ALA A 21 -52.82 -119.63 126.97
CA ALA A 21 -53.42 -119.30 125.68
C ALA A 21 -53.96 -117.86 125.64
N ASP A 22 -54.60 -117.41 126.71
CA ASP A 22 -55.12 -116.04 126.84
C ASP A 22 -54.01 -115.00 127.00
N ARG A 23 -52.89 -115.35 127.63
CA ARG A 23 -51.67 -114.52 127.63
C ARG A 23 -51.11 -114.38 126.22
N LEU A 24 -50.91 -115.48 125.51
CA LEU A 24 -50.38 -115.46 124.13
C LEU A 24 -51.30 -114.70 123.17
N LEU A 25 -52.62 -114.80 123.32
CA LEU A 25 -53.59 -114.02 122.54
C LEU A 25 -53.47 -112.53 122.82
N ARG A 26 -53.32 -112.12 124.09
CA ARG A 26 -53.10 -110.71 124.47
C ARG A 26 -51.77 -110.17 123.94
N ASP A 27 -50.71 -110.96 124.01
CA ASP A 27 -49.40 -110.56 123.49
C ASP A 27 -49.43 -110.45 121.96
N ALA A 28 -50.05 -111.43 121.27
CA ALA A 28 -50.21 -111.41 119.82
C ALA A 28 -51.08 -110.25 119.32
N THR A 29 -52.17 -109.93 120.03
CA THR A 29 -53.02 -108.77 119.69
C THR A 29 -52.28 -107.45 119.91
N THR A 30 -51.54 -107.32 121.01
CA THR A 30 -50.70 -106.14 121.30
C THR A 30 -49.61 -105.97 120.23
N GLU A 31 -48.96 -107.05 119.82
CA GLU A 31 -47.94 -107.04 118.77
C GLU A 31 -48.56 -106.70 117.40
N ALA A 32 -49.72 -107.26 117.07
CA ALA A 32 -50.45 -106.93 115.84
C ALA A 32 -50.89 -105.45 115.80
N GLU A 33 -51.26 -104.86 116.94
CA GLU A 33 -51.52 -103.43 117.04
C GLU A 33 -50.24 -102.60 116.87
N ARG A 34 -49.12 -103.03 117.47
CA ARG A 34 -47.83 -102.36 117.33
C ARG A 34 -47.39 -102.32 115.86
N VAL A 35 -47.49 -103.45 115.16
CA VAL A 35 -47.17 -103.56 113.72
C VAL A 35 -48.11 -102.70 112.88
N ARG A 36 -49.43 -102.69 113.17
CA ARG A 36 -50.38 -101.82 112.45
C ARG A 36 -50.09 -100.34 112.66
N ARG A 37 -49.74 -99.91 113.87
CA ARG A 37 -49.37 -98.51 114.16
C ARG A 37 -48.06 -98.13 113.49
N ALA A 38 -47.08 -99.03 113.45
CA ALA A 38 -45.83 -98.81 112.72
C ALA A 38 -46.09 -98.67 111.21
N ALA A 39 -46.83 -99.61 110.61
CA ALA A 39 -47.20 -99.57 109.20
C ALA A 39 -48.02 -98.32 108.83
N ALA A 40 -48.91 -97.85 109.71
CA ALA A 40 -49.66 -96.60 109.50
C ALA A 40 -48.73 -95.38 109.48
N ARG A 41 -47.77 -95.30 110.42
CA ARG A 41 -46.78 -94.20 110.44
C ARG A 41 -45.87 -94.23 109.21
N ASP A 42 -45.45 -95.41 108.78
CA ASP A 42 -44.62 -95.56 107.58
C ASP A 42 -45.41 -95.13 106.34
N ALA A 43 -46.70 -95.51 106.24
CA ALA A 43 -47.58 -95.09 105.16
C ALA A 43 -47.81 -93.56 105.14
N ASP A 44 -47.98 -92.94 106.30
CA ASP A 44 -48.13 -91.49 106.42
C ASP A 44 -46.81 -90.76 106.09
N THR A 45 -45.67 -91.31 106.47
CA THR A 45 -44.34 -90.77 106.13
C THR A 45 -44.11 -90.83 104.63
N LEU A 46 -44.39 -91.97 103.98
CA LEU A 46 -44.28 -92.11 102.52
C LEU A 46 -45.23 -91.19 101.76
N ARG A 47 -46.44 -90.95 102.28
CA ARG A 47 -47.37 -89.97 101.69
C ARG A 47 -46.83 -88.54 101.80
N ALA A 48 -46.30 -88.16 102.96
CA ALA A 48 -45.72 -86.83 103.16
C ALA A 48 -44.49 -86.61 102.26
N GLU A 49 -43.64 -87.62 102.12
CA GLU A 49 -42.49 -87.58 101.19
C GLU A 49 -42.96 -87.47 99.74
N ALA A 50 -43.93 -88.28 99.31
CA ALA A 50 -44.47 -88.22 97.95
C ALA A 50 -45.16 -86.88 97.64
N GLU A 51 -45.85 -86.27 98.61
CA GLU A 51 -46.45 -84.95 98.47
C GLU A 51 -45.39 -83.84 98.37
N ALA A 52 -44.30 -83.94 99.14
CA ALA A 52 -43.17 -83.02 99.06
C ALA A 52 -42.46 -83.11 97.69
N GLU A 53 -42.20 -84.33 97.20
CA GLU A 53 -41.62 -84.57 95.88
C GLU A 53 -42.53 -84.10 94.74
N ALA A 54 -43.86 -84.31 94.87
CA ALA A 54 -44.81 -83.78 93.91
C ALA A 54 -44.86 -82.23 93.94
N GLY A 55 -44.65 -81.63 95.11
CA GLY A 55 -44.53 -80.18 95.28
C GLY A 55 -43.32 -79.61 94.55
N THR A 56 -42.13 -80.18 94.79
CA THR A 56 -40.89 -79.73 94.13
C THR A 56 -40.95 -79.93 92.62
N ALA A 57 -41.47 -81.07 92.14
CA ALA A 57 -41.63 -81.34 90.71
C ALA A 57 -42.58 -80.32 90.03
N ARG A 58 -43.66 -79.90 90.71
CA ARG A 58 -44.57 -78.86 90.18
C ARG A 58 -43.90 -77.50 90.12
N GLU A 59 -43.10 -77.14 91.12
CA GLU A 59 -42.36 -75.88 91.10
C GLU A 59 -41.31 -75.84 90.00
N GLU A 60 -40.56 -76.93 89.81
CA GLU A 60 -39.58 -77.05 88.74
C GLU A 60 -40.24 -76.98 87.36
N ALA A 61 -41.37 -77.68 87.17
CA ALA A 61 -42.15 -77.58 85.94
C ALA A 61 -42.67 -76.15 85.69
N ALA A 62 -43.08 -75.43 86.74
CA ALA A 62 -43.51 -74.04 86.64
C ALA A 62 -42.35 -73.09 86.30
N ARG A 63 -41.15 -73.32 86.83
CA ARG A 63 -39.93 -72.58 86.47
C ARG A 63 -39.57 -72.81 85.00
N ALA A 64 -39.51 -74.08 84.57
CA ALA A 64 -39.21 -74.45 83.19
C ALA A 64 -40.21 -73.83 82.19
N ARG A 65 -41.51 -73.78 82.52
CA ARG A 65 -42.51 -73.10 81.69
C ARG A 65 -42.26 -71.59 81.58
N ARG A 66 -41.95 -70.91 82.68
CA ARG A 66 -41.64 -69.46 82.67
C ARG A 66 -40.38 -69.16 81.86
N ASP A 67 -39.37 -70.01 81.95
CA ASP A 67 -38.13 -69.84 81.18
C ASP A 67 -38.39 -70.07 79.67
N ALA A 68 -39.17 -71.10 79.31
CA ALA A 68 -39.60 -71.31 77.93
C ALA A 68 -40.46 -70.14 77.37
N GLU A 69 -41.35 -69.56 78.19
CA GLU A 69 -42.13 -68.38 77.80
C GLU A 69 -41.24 -67.14 77.60
N ARG A 70 -40.22 -66.94 78.46
CA ARG A 70 -39.22 -65.87 78.28
C ARG A 70 -38.38 -66.06 77.03
N ASP A 71 -37.96 -67.29 76.74
CA ASP A 71 -37.15 -67.58 75.55
C ASP A 71 -37.95 -67.40 74.26
N THR A 72 -39.22 -67.83 74.26
CA THR A 72 -40.12 -67.66 73.10
C THR A 72 -40.48 -66.20 72.86
N THR A 73 -40.74 -65.42 73.91
CA THR A 73 -40.96 -63.96 73.79
C THR A 73 -39.69 -63.23 73.37
N GLY A 74 -38.52 -63.59 73.90
CA GLY A 74 -37.22 -63.06 73.48
C GLY A 74 -36.88 -63.41 72.03
N ALA A 75 -37.19 -64.62 71.56
CA ALA A 75 -37.03 -65.02 70.17
C ALA A 75 -37.95 -64.23 69.22
N ARG A 76 -39.22 -64.04 69.60
CA ARG A 76 -40.17 -63.21 68.83
C ARG A 76 -39.75 -61.74 68.77
N ALA A 77 -39.26 -61.17 69.87
CA ALA A 77 -38.76 -59.80 69.88
C ALA A 77 -37.52 -59.63 68.98
N ARG A 78 -36.60 -60.59 68.98
CA ARG A 78 -35.44 -60.59 68.07
C ARG A 78 -35.84 -60.77 66.60
N ALA A 79 -36.81 -61.63 66.31
CA ALA A 79 -37.35 -61.78 64.95
C ALA A 79 -38.02 -60.49 64.46
N ALA A 80 -38.85 -59.85 65.28
CA ALA A 80 -39.49 -58.58 64.95
C ALA A 80 -38.47 -57.44 64.77
N ALA A 81 -37.42 -57.39 65.59
CA ALA A 81 -36.33 -56.43 65.42
C ALA A 81 -35.55 -56.65 64.12
N ALA A 82 -35.25 -57.90 63.78
CA ALA A 82 -34.57 -58.26 62.54
C ALA A 82 -35.44 -57.96 61.30
N GLU A 83 -36.75 -58.16 61.38
CA GLU A 83 -37.69 -57.78 60.32
C GLU A 83 -37.76 -56.26 60.14
N ALA A 84 -37.80 -55.49 61.24
CA ALA A 84 -37.78 -54.03 61.21
C ALA A 84 -36.46 -53.48 60.62
N GLU A 85 -35.33 -54.09 60.97
CA GLU A 85 -34.02 -53.75 60.39
C GLU A 85 -33.95 -54.11 58.90
N ALA A 86 -34.45 -55.28 58.51
CA ALA A 86 -34.54 -55.67 57.10
C ALA A 86 -35.46 -54.74 56.29
N THR A 87 -36.55 -54.22 56.86
CA THR A 87 -37.39 -53.21 56.20
C THR A 87 -36.65 -51.88 56.02
N ARG A 88 -35.92 -51.41 57.06
CA ARG A 88 -35.12 -50.19 56.95
C ARG A 88 -34.04 -50.31 55.88
N LEU A 89 -33.30 -51.42 55.85
CA LEU A 89 -32.28 -51.67 54.83
C LEU A 89 -32.88 -51.74 53.41
N ARG A 90 -34.10 -52.26 53.26
CA ARG A 90 -34.80 -52.26 51.96
C ARG A 90 -35.25 -50.86 51.55
N GLU A 91 -35.72 -50.05 52.49
CA GLU A 91 -36.10 -48.65 52.25
C GLU A 91 -34.87 -47.79 51.90
N GLU A 92 -33.77 -47.96 52.62
CA GLU A 92 -32.48 -47.31 52.32
C GLU A 92 -31.96 -47.74 50.95
N ALA A 93 -31.93 -49.04 50.64
CA ALA A 93 -31.52 -49.53 49.33
C ALA A 93 -32.47 -49.06 48.20
N ALA A 94 -33.77 -48.90 48.47
CA ALA A 94 -34.71 -48.34 47.52
C ALA A 94 -34.48 -46.83 47.29
N ALA A 95 -34.19 -46.08 48.37
CA ALA A 95 -33.84 -44.67 48.30
C ALA A 95 -32.52 -44.44 47.55
N GLU A 96 -31.50 -45.27 47.80
CA GLU A 96 -30.23 -45.23 47.06
C GLU A 96 -30.41 -45.57 45.59
N ARG A 97 -31.25 -46.58 45.26
CA ARG A 97 -31.58 -46.90 43.86
C ARG A 97 -32.34 -45.76 43.18
N ALA A 98 -33.25 -45.08 43.88
CA ALA A 98 -33.96 -43.92 43.36
C ALA A 98 -33.02 -42.73 43.13
N GLN A 99 -32.10 -42.46 44.06
CA GLN A 99 -31.06 -41.44 43.89
C GLN A 99 -30.10 -41.78 42.75
N ALA A 100 -29.67 -43.05 42.63
CA ALA A 100 -28.84 -43.49 41.52
C ALA A 100 -29.55 -43.39 40.17
N ALA A 101 -30.87 -43.64 40.12
CA ALA A 101 -31.68 -43.44 38.92
C ALA A 101 -31.79 -41.95 38.55
N GLN A 102 -32.04 -41.07 39.52
CA GLN A 102 -32.06 -39.63 39.31
C GLN A 102 -30.71 -39.10 38.83
N LEU A 103 -29.60 -39.54 39.43
CA LEU A 103 -28.25 -39.15 38.99
C LEU A 103 -27.93 -39.66 37.57
N ARG A 104 -28.43 -40.85 37.19
CA ARG A 104 -28.30 -41.35 35.81
C ARG A 104 -29.12 -40.51 34.83
N GLU A 105 -30.36 -40.17 35.18
CA GLU A 105 -31.21 -39.31 34.35
C GLU A 105 -30.63 -37.89 34.21
N GLU A 106 -30.07 -37.33 35.28
CA GLU A 106 -29.36 -36.04 35.23
C GLU A 106 -28.07 -36.12 34.41
N ALA A 107 -27.31 -37.21 34.54
CA ALA A 107 -26.11 -37.44 33.74
C ALA A 107 -26.44 -37.61 32.25
N GLU A 108 -27.50 -38.35 31.91
CA GLU A 108 -28.00 -38.50 30.55
C GLU A 108 -28.52 -37.16 30.00
N ALA A 109 -29.29 -36.40 30.78
CA ALA A 109 -29.75 -35.07 30.40
C ALA A 109 -28.59 -34.08 30.22
N LEU A 110 -27.53 -34.17 31.02
CA LEU A 110 -26.30 -33.38 30.84
C LEU A 110 -25.54 -33.82 29.59
N MET A 111 -25.43 -35.12 29.32
CA MET A 111 -24.79 -35.66 28.12
C MET A 111 -25.57 -35.28 26.86
N ASP A 112 -26.90 -35.27 26.89
CA ASP A 112 -27.74 -34.81 25.78
C ASP A 112 -27.64 -33.30 25.57
N ARG A 113 -27.57 -32.51 26.66
CA ARG A 113 -27.29 -31.06 26.58
C ARG A 113 -25.87 -30.80 26.06
N ALA A 114 -24.88 -31.63 26.41
CA ALA A 114 -23.52 -31.52 25.90
C ALA A 114 -23.42 -31.92 24.43
N THR A 115 -24.09 -33.00 24.04
CA THR A 115 -24.12 -33.53 22.66
C THR A 115 -24.87 -32.59 21.74
N SER A 116 -26.02 -32.07 22.16
CA SER A 116 -26.77 -31.07 21.40
C SER A 116 -26.04 -29.72 21.31
N ARG A 117 -25.29 -29.31 22.35
CA ARG A 117 -24.39 -28.14 22.27
C ARG A 117 -23.22 -28.41 21.30
N GLY A 118 -22.68 -29.62 21.28
CA GLY A 118 -21.64 -30.05 20.34
C GLY A 118 -22.14 -30.04 18.90
N GLN A 119 -23.29 -30.65 18.62
CA GLN A 119 -23.92 -30.68 17.30
C GLN A 119 -24.33 -29.28 16.83
N ARG A 120 -24.88 -28.42 17.72
CA ARG A 120 -25.18 -27.02 17.39
C ARG A 120 -23.90 -26.20 17.14
N ARG A 121 -22.79 -26.48 17.83
CA ARG A 121 -21.49 -25.85 17.58
C ARG A 121 -20.88 -26.30 16.26
N LEU A 122 -21.00 -27.57 15.90
CA LEU A 122 -20.56 -28.11 14.61
C LEU A 122 -21.41 -27.57 13.46
N ALA A 123 -22.74 -27.51 13.61
CA ALA A 123 -23.64 -26.90 12.63
C ALA A 123 -23.36 -25.40 12.46
N LYS A 124 -23.19 -24.65 13.57
CA LYS A 124 -22.78 -23.23 13.51
C LYS A 124 -21.37 -23.06 12.94
N ALA A 125 -20.45 -24.00 13.18
CA ALA A 125 -19.11 -23.96 12.62
C ALA A 125 -19.15 -24.17 11.10
N LYS A 126 -19.92 -25.13 10.59
CA LYS A 126 -20.13 -25.37 9.15
C LYS A 126 -20.75 -24.15 8.45
N VAL A 127 -21.82 -23.58 9.02
CA VAL A 127 -22.42 -22.35 8.50
C VAL A 127 -21.44 -21.16 8.57
N ARG A 128 -20.59 -21.11 9.60
CA ARG A 128 -19.57 -20.05 9.74
C ARG A 128 -18.40 -20.24 8.78
N THR A 129 -18.02 -21.46 8.43
CA THR A 129 -17.00 -21.73 7.41
C THR A 129 -17.53 -21.40 6.02
N GLU A 130 -18.74 -21.84 5.67
CA GLU A 130 -19.41 -21.48 4.41
C GLU A 130 -19.59 -19.97 4.29
N ARG A 131 -20.07 -19.30 5.35
CA ARG A 131 -20.18 -17.84 5.39
C ARG A 131 -18.81 -17.16 5.29
N ARG A 132 -17.75 -17.74 5.85
CA ARG A 132 -16.38 -17.20 5.73
C ARG A 132 -15.83 -17.40 4.33
N GLU A 133 -16.16 -18.49 3.64
CA GLU A 133 -15.77 -18.73 2.26
C GLU A 133 -16.51 -17.80 1.31
N VAL A 134 -17.82 -17.63 1.48
CA VAL A 134 -18.62 -16.63 0.74
C VAL A 134 -18.11 -15.22 1.02
N LEU A 135 -17.79 -14.86 2.26
CA LEU A 135 -17.22 -13.56 2.59
C LEU A 135 -15.78 -13.39 2.09
N ARG A 136 -14.97 -14.45 2.03
CA ARG A 136 -13.62 -14.42 1.44
C ARG A 136 -13.70 -14.26 -0.07
N ALA A 137 -14.56 -15.01 -0.75
CA ALA A 137 -14.86 -14.87 -2.17
C ALA A 137 -15.40 -13.46 -2.48
N ALA A 138 -16.34 -12.95 -1.68
CA ALA A 138 -16.87 -11.60 -1.82
C ALA A 138 -15.81 -10.52 -1.53
N ARG A 139 -14.91 -10.73 -0.57
CA ARG A 139 -13.78 -9.81 -0.28
C ARG A 139 -12.73 -9.84 -1.38
N VAL A 140 -12.42 -11.00 -1.96
CA VAL A 140 -11.49 -11.13 -3.08
C VAL A 140 -12.10 -10.48 -4.32
N ALA A 141 -13.37 -10.74 -4.64
CA ALA A 141 -14.10 -10.07 -5.72
C ALA A 141 -14.24 -8.56 -5.50
N ALA A 142 -14.50 -8.10 -4.27
CA ALA A 142 -14.54 -6.68 -3.94
C ALA A 142 -13.15 -6.02 -4.03
N ARG A 143 -12.08 -6.73 -3.66
CA ARG A 143 -10.70 -6.26 -3.85
C ARG A 143 -10.31 -6.24 -5.34
N GLY A 144 -10.77 -7.21 -6.13
CA GLY A 144 -10.65 -7.22 -7.59
C GLY A 144 -11.34 -6.00 -8.20
N ARG A 145 -12.64 -5.81 -7.92
CA ARG A 145 -13.40 -4.63 -8.37
C ARG A 145 -12.80 -3.30 -7.91
N ARG A 146 -12.25 -3.22 -6.69
CA ARG A 146 -11.56 -2.01 -6.21
C ARG A 146 -10.23 -1.79 -6.92
N ARG A 147 -9.48 -2.85 -7.26
CA ARG A 147 -8.24 -2.75 -8.05
C ARG A 147 -8.55 -2.36 -9.49
N GLU A 148 -9.58 -2.93 -10.10
CA GLU A 148 -10.07 -2.56 -11.42
C GLU A 148 -10.60 -1.14 -11.46
N GLN A 149 -11.39 -0.71 -10.46
CA GLN A 149 -11.85 0.67 -10.38
C GLN A 149 -10.69 1.66 -10.16
N ARG A 150 -9.68 1.29 -9.36
CA ARG A 150 -8.47 2.10 -9.19
C ARG A 150 -7.63 2.12 -10.47
N ALA A 151 -7.47 0.99 -11.15
CA ALA A 151 -6.76 0.87 -12.42
C ALA A 151 -7.48 1.65 -13.53
N ALA A 152 -8.81 1.56 -13.61
CA ALA A 152 -9.62 2.29 -14.58
C ALA A 152 -9.65 3.81 -14.29
N ARG A 153 -9.64 4.22 -13.01
CA ARG A 153 -9.46 5.63 -12.62
C ARG A 153 -8.06 6.11 -12.95
N ALA A 154 -7.03 5.33 -12.62
CA ALA A 154 -5.64 5.64 -12.94
C ALA A 154 -5.42 5.73 -14.45
N ALA A 155 -5.99 4.82 -15.23
CA ALA A 155 -5.94 4.84 -16.70
C ALA A 155 -6.70 6.04 -17.29
N ARG A 156 -7.85 6.42 -16.71
CA ARG A 156 -8.55 7.66 -17.11
C ARG A 156 -7.73 8.92 -16.79
N ILE A 157 -7.11 8.98 -15.62
CA ILE A 157 -6.26 10.10 -15.23
C ILE A 157 -5.02 10.15 -16.11
N ALA A 158 -4.33 9.01 -16.29
CA ALA A 158 -3.16 8.89 -17.16
C ALA A 158 -3.49 9.25 -18.62
N GLY A 159 -4.66 8.82 -19.13
CA GLY A 159 -5.15 9.20 -20.46
C GLY A 159 -5.42 10.70 -20.59
N ARG A 160 -6.07 11.32 -19.60
CA ARG A 160 -6.27 12.79 -19.59
C ARG A 160 -4.97 13.56 -19.47
N VAL A 161 -4.06 13.10 -18.62
CA VAL A 161 -2.73 13.71 -18.46
C VAL A 161 -1.95 13.56 -19.76
N GLY A 162 -1.94 12.38 -20.39
CA GLY A 162 -1.28 12.14 -21.68
C GLY A 162 -1.84 12.98 -22.81
N GLN A 163 -3.16 13.17 -22.87
CA GLN A 163 -3.81 14.02 -23.87
C GLN A 163 -3.54 15.50 -23.60
N PHE A 164 -3.54 15.93 -22.34
CA PHE A 164 -3.19 17.29 -21.94
C PHE A 164 -1.71 17.59 -22.23
N THR A 165 -0.79 16.67 -21.92
CA THR A 165 0.65 16.83 -22.18
C THR A 165 0.93 16.78 -23.68
N ARG A 166 0.22 15.98 -24.48
CA ARG A 166 0.38 15.99 -25.94
C ARG A 166 -0.10 17.31 -26.54
N ASN A 167 -1.27 17.81 -26.13
CA ASN A 167 -1.84 19.06 -26.65
C ASN A 167 -1.12 20.31 -26.11
N ASN A 168 -0.48 20.22 -24.94
CA ASN A 168 0.26 21.31 -24.32
C ASN A 168 1.76 21.03 -24.22
N ALA A 169 2.32 20.12 -25.02
CA ALA A 169 3.70 19.63 -24.87
C ALA A 169 4.69 20.79 -24.78
N ARG A 170 4.52 21.80 -25.63
CA ARG A 170 5.34 23.01 -25.62
C ARG A 170 5.21 23.83 -24.33
N ARG A 171 4.01 23.96 -23.76
CA ARG A 171 3.78 24.68 -22.49
C ARG A 171 4.28 23.86 -21.30
N VAL A 172 4.11 22.54 -21.33
CA VAL A 172 4.59 21.63 -20.29
C VAL A 172 6.12 21.59 -20.27
N LEU A 173 6.78 21.50 -21.42
CA LEU A 173 8.25 21.54 -21.53
C LEU A 173 8.85 22.83 -20.97
N VAL A 174 8.13 23.95 -21.05
CA VAL A 174 8.56 25.23 -20.45
C VAL A 174 8.18 25.32 -18.96
N ALA A 175 7.00 24.83 -18.57
CA ALA A 175 6.52 24.91 -17.20
C ALA A 175 7.24 23.94 -16.25
N VAL A 176 7.65 22.75 -16.72
CA VAL A 176 8.27 21.72 -15.88
C VAL A 176 9.58 22.22 -15.22
N PRO A 177 10.54 22.82 -15.95
CA PRO A 177 11.74 23.37 -15.33
C PRO A 177 11.47 24.49 -14.31
N ILE A 178 10.36 25.21 -14.44
CA ILE A 178 9.96 26.29 -13.52
C ILE A 178 9.32 25.68 -12.26
N LEU A 179 8.41 24.72 -12.44
CA LEU A 179 7.64 24.13 -11.34
C LEU A 179 8.43 23.10 -10.54
N ALA A 180 9.42 22.43 -11.13
CA ALA A 180 10.18 21.40 -10.43
C ALA A 180 10.96 21.94 -9.21
N PRO A 181 11.75 23.03 -9.31
CA PRO A 181 12.38 23.65 -8.15
C PRO A 181 11.37 24.14 -7.11
N MET A 182 10.23 24.69 -7.55
CA MET A 182 9.16 25.15 -6.64
C MET A 182 8.54 23.98 -5.85
N ALA A 183 8.30 22.83 -6.50
CA ALA A 183 7.76 21.65 -5.83
C ALA A 183 8.72 21.11 -4.76
N VAL A 184 10.03 21.12 -5.06
CA VAL A 184 11.09 20.73 -4.12
C VAL A 184 11.17 21.71 -2.94
N ALA A 185 11.11 23.01 -3.21
CA ALA A 185 11.08 24.06 -2.18
C ALA A 185 9.82 23.96 -1.29
N TRP A 186 8.66 23.67 -1.88
CA TRP A 186 7.39 23.48 -1.18
C TRP A 186 7.42 22.26 -0.26
N TRP A 187 7.99 21.14 -0.73
CA TRP A 187 8.21 19.97 0.10
C TRP A 187 9.12 20.27 1.29
N SER A 188 10.21 21.02 1.07
CA SER A 188 11.14 21.44 2.12
C SER A 188 10.47 22.33 3.17
N GLN A 189 9.64 23.30 2.77
CA GLN A 189 8.88 24.14 3.70
C GLN A 189 7.83 23.35 4.51
N MET A 190 7.15 22.39 3.86
CA MET A 190 6.21 21.51 4.55
C MET A 190 6.94 20.61 5.58
N ASP A 191 8.13 20.12 5.24
CA ASP A 191 8.95 19.35 6.17
C ASP A 191 9.42 20.20 7.34
N TYR A 192 9.93 21.42 7.07
CA TYR A 192 10.29 22.40 8.09
C TYR A 192 9.13 22.68 9.06
N ALA A 193 7.91 22.92 8.55
CA ALA A 193 6.77 23.19 9.41
C ALA A 193 6.39 21.99 10.30
N ARG A 194 6.61 20.76 9.83
CA ARG A 194 6.40 19.54 10.63
C ARG A 194 7.48 19.36 11.69
N THR A 195 8.74 19.56 11.34
CA THR A 195 9.88 19.31 12.24
C THR A 195 10.08 20.42 13.26
N ALA A 196 9.97 21.69 12.84
CA ALA A 196 10.21 22.85 13.71
C ALA A 196 9.03 23.16 14.63
N PHE A 197 7.79 23.07 14.13
CA PHE A 197 6.59 23.43 14.91
C PHE A 197 5.76 22.23 15.39
N GLY A 198 6.10 21.00 14.98
CA GLY A 198 5.33 19.80 15.34
C GLY A 198 3.92 19.75 14.74
N TRP A 199 3.66 20.52 13.68
CA TRP A 199 2.32 20.63 13.10
C TRP A 199 1.87 19.37 12.36
N TYR A 200 0.56 19.10 12.43
CA TYR A 200 -0.06 18.06 11.59
C TYR A 200 0.14 18.39 10.10
N THR A 201 0.28 17.35 9.27
CA THR A 201 0.58 17.49 7.84
C THR A 201 -0.37 18.44 7.11
N VAL A 202 -1.65 18.48 7.47
CA VAL A 202 -2.62 19.40 6.87
C VAL A 202 -2.27 20.87 7.09
N PHE A 203 -1.82 21.23 8.30
CA PHE A 203 -1.42 22.60 8.64
C PHE A 203 -0.07 22.96 8.04
N ALA A 204 0.87 22.01 7.98
CA ALA A 204 2.16 22.19 7.30
C ALA A 204 1.98 22.44 5.78
N ILE A 205 1.06 21.71 5.13
CA ILE A 205 0.67 21.95 3.74
C ILE A 205 0.04 23.34 3.60
N GLY A 206 -0.87 23.70 4.52
CA GLY A 206 -1.52 25.02 4.53
C GLY A 206 -0.52 26.17 4.67
N PHE A 207 0.47 26.03 5.55
CA PHE A 207 1.53 27.01 5.75
C PHE A 207 2.39 27.21 4.50
N ALA A 208 2.93 26.12 3.96
CA ALA A 208 3.76 26.17 2.77
C ALA A 208 2.94 26.70 1.57
N GLY A 209 1.66 26.32 1.47
CA GLY A 209 0.74 26.85 0.47
C GLY A 209 0.46 28.35 0.63
N ALA A 210 0.24 28.84 1.85
CA ALA A 210 0.01 30.26 2.12
C ALA A 210 1.22 31.13 1.75
N TRP A 211 2.43 30.63 2.01
CA TRP A 211 3.68 31.33 1.66
C TRP A 211 3.87 31.46 0.14
N GLU A 212 3.76 30.35 -0.57
CA GLU A 212 3.86 30.32 -2.03
C GLU A 212 2.74 31.16 -2.68
N LEU A 213 1.52 31.10 -2.15
CA LEU A 213 0.39 31.90 -2.64
C LEU A 213 0.62 33.40 -2.43
N THR A 214 1.23 33.81 -1.32
CA THR A 214 1.57 35.22 -1.06
C THR A 214 2.63 35.73 -2.04
N THR A 215 3.64 34.91 -2.32
CA THR A 215 4.69 35.23 -3.32
C THR A 215 4.08 35.32 -4.73
N ALA A 216 3.25 34.35 -5.11
CA ALA A 216 2.54 34.37 -6.39
C ALA A 216 1.57 35.55 -6.51
N PHE A 217 0.87 35.89 -5.43
CA PHE A 217 -0.06 37.01 -5.38
C PHE A 217 0.64 38.36 -5.57
N THR A 218 1.78 38.58 -4.90
CA THR A 218 2.59 39.80 -5.09
C THR A 218 3.17 39.89 -6.51
N GLY A 219 3.63 38.78 -7.08
CA GLY A 219 4.04 38.71 -8.49
C GLY A 219 2.90 38.99 -9.47
N TRP A 220 1.69 38.50 -9.19
CA TRP A 220 0.50 38.81 -9.97
C TRP A 220 0.12 40.29 -9.86
N MET A 221 0.13 40.86 -8.65
CA MET A 221 -0.13 42.28 -8.42
C MET A 221 0.85 43.17 -9.19
N TYR A 222 2.12 42.79 -9.26
CA TYR A 222 3.11 43.47 -10.11
C TYR A 222 2.68 43.50 -11.58
N HIS A 223 2.19 42.38 -12.12
CA HIS A 223 1.69 42.34 -13.50
C HIS A 223 0.42 43.14 -13.70
N GLN A 224 -0.48 43.17 -12.72
CA GLN A 224 -1.70 43.97 -12.78
C GLN A 224 -1.39 45.47 -12.74
N ALA A 225 -0.49 45.91 -11.86
CA ALA A 225 -0.01 47.29 -11.81
C ALA A 225 0.54 47.74 -13.17
N LYS A 226 1.39 46.91 -13.81
CA LYS A 226 1.91 47.19 -15.16
C LYS A 226 0.85 47.27 -16.25
N LYS A 227 -0.24 46.51 -16.15
CA LYS A 227 -1.33 46.60 -17.13
C LYS A 227 -2.07 47.93 -17.06
N ILE A 228 -2.15 48.51 -15.87
CA ILE A 228 -2.80 49.81 -15.58
C ILE A 228 -1.85 50.98 -15.87
N GLY A 229 -0.55 50.72 -16.07
CA GLY A 229 0.47 51.74 -16.35
C GLY A 229 1.21 52.24 -15.11
N ASP A 230 1.00 51.60 -13.96
CA ASP A 230 1.75 51.87 -12.74
C ASP A 230 3.13 51.19 -12.78
N GLY A 231 4.13 51.77 -12.10
CA GLY A 231 5.50 51.27 -12.06
C GLY A 231 5.62 49.90 -11.39
N GLY A 232 4.70 49.57 -10.47
CA GLY A 232 4.62 48.26 -9.82
C GLY A 232 5.86 47.87 -8.99
N LEU A 233 6.78 48.80 -8.76
CA LEU A 233 8.07 48.53 -8.11
C LEU A 233 7.88 47.94 -6.71
N ILE A 234 6.93 48.47 -5.94
CA ILE A 234 6.63 48.00 -4.59
C ILE A 234 6.27 46.50 -4.58
N TYR A 235 5.39 46.07 -5.49
CA TYR A 235 5.00 44.67 -5.62
C TYR A 235 6.18 43.78 -6.00
N ARG A 236 7.06 44.27 -6.89
CA ARG A 236 8.29 43.56 -7.27
C ARG A 236 9.26 43.42 -6.09
N VAL A 237 9.42 44.46 -5.28
CA VAL A 237 10.26 44.41 -4.07
C VAL A 237 9.70 43.38 -3.08
N PHE A 238 8.40 43.42 -2.78
CA PHE A 238 7.77 42.42 -1.90
C PHE A 238 7.89 40.99 -2.44
N THR A 239 7.74 40.82 -3.75
CA THR A 239 7.92 39.55 -4.43
C THR A 239 9.32 38.97 -4.17
N TRP A 240 10.38 39.79 -4.25
CA TRP A 240 11.75 39.38 -3.93
C TRP A 240 11.99 39.18 -2.44
N ILE A 241 11.36 39.97 -1.56
CA ILE A 241 11.42 39.76 -0.10
C ILE A 241 10.86 38.38 0.25
N PHE A 242 9.69 38.01 -0.26
CA PHE A 242 9.09 36.69 0.00
C PHE A 242 9.91 35.54 -0.57
N ALA A 243 10.49 35.72 -1.77
CA ALA A 243 11.38 34.73 -2.36
C ALA A 243 12.69 34.55 -1.55
N ALA A 244 13.29 35.65 -1.08
CA ALA A 244 14.49 35.61 -0.24
C ALA A 244 14.20 34.96 1.12
N ALA A 245 13.06 35.27 1.73
CA ALA A 245 12.64 34.66 2.99
C ALA A 245 12.30 33.16 2.82
N ALA A 246 11.70 32.75 1.69
CA ALA A 246 11.53 31.33 1.34
C ALA A 246 12.87 30.60 1.25
N ALA A 247 13.86 31.21 0.57
CA ALA A 247 15.20 30.66 0.46
C ALA A 247 15.89 30.57 1.83
N ALA A 248 15.74 31.59 2.69
CA ALA A 248 16.30 31.60 4.03
C ALA A 248 15.68 30.52 4.94
N MET A 249 14.36 30.29 4.86
CA MET A 249 13.70 29.19 5.59
C MET A 249 14.21 27.83 5.13
N ASN A 250 14.32 27.63 3.81
CA ASN A 250 14.87 26.40 3.26
C ASN A 250 16.34 26.19 3.61
N TYR A 251 17.13 27.25 3.67
CA TYR A 251 18.51 27.20 4.16
C TYR A 251 18.55 26.78 5.64
N ALA A 252 17.81 27.49 6.50
CA ALA A 252 17.81 27.27 7.94
C ALA A 252 17.32 25.87 8.34
N HIS A 253 16.34 25.30 7.62
CA HIS A 253 15.84 23.94 7.87
C HIS A 253 16.91 22.87 7.67
N HIS A 254 17.78 23.04 6.68
CA HIS A 254 18.79 22.05 6.31
C HIS A 254 20.19 22.38 6.86
N CYS A 255 20.35 23.51 7.53
CA CYS A 255 21.61 23.89 8.17
C CYS A 255 22.00 22.91 9.28
N GLY A 256 23.31 22.75 9.47
CA GLY A 256 23.84 21.99 10.58
C GLY A 256 23.75 22.76 11.89
N PRO A 257 24.24 22.17 13.00
CA PRO A 257 24.39 22.88 14.27
C PRO A 257 25.13 24.22 14.06
N GLU A 258 24.72 25.25 14.81
CA GLU A 258 25.30 26.60 14.76
C GLU A 258 25.19 27.31 13.39
N PHE A 259 24.14 27.01 12.61
CA PHE A 259 23.94 27.56 11.25
C PHE A 259 25.09 27.24 10.28
N SER A 260 25.82 26.14 10.52
CA SER A 260 26.87 25.69 9.61
C SER A 260 26.29 25.37 8.22
N PRO A 261 26.91 25.88 7.13
CA PRO A 261 26.45 25.64 5.77
C PRO A 261 26.62 24.15 5.42
N THR A 262 25.50 23.47 5.16
CA THR A 262 25.51 22.10 4.64
C THR A 262 25.21 22.12 3.14
N GLN A 263 25.63 21.06 2.42
CA GLN A 263 25.31 20.94 1.00
C GLN A 263 23.79 20.95 0.72
N PRO A 264 22.94 20.25 1.50
CA PRO A 264 21.49 20.34 1.35
C PRO A 264 20.97 21.77 1.57
N ALA A 265 21.44 22.50 2.60
CA ALA A 265 21.00 23.87 2.87
C ALA A 265 21.23 24.80 1.68
N VAL A 266 22.44 24.77 1.13
CA VAL A 266 22.79 25.59 -0.04
C VAL A 266 21.98 25.17 -1.27
N ALA A 267 21.79 23.87 -1.50
CA ALA A 267 21.03 23.36 -2.62
C ALA A 267 19.55 23.79 -2.57
N PHE A 268 18.86 23.60 -1.43
CA PHE A 268 17.46 23.97 -1.28
C PHE A 268 17.22 25.48 -1.32
N ALA A 269 18.12 26.27 -0.74
CA ALA A 269 18.06 27.73 -0.82
C ALA A 269 18.24 28.21 -2.28
N THR A 270 19.24 27.66 -2.98
CA THR A 270 19.51 27.99 -4.39
C THR A 270 18.33 27.61 -5.29
N MET A 271 17.74 26.43 -5.10
CA MET A 271 16.57 26.01 -5.88
C MET A 271 15.36 26.93 -5.69
N SER A 272 15.18 27.48 -4.49
CA SER A 272 14.12 28.45 -4.19
C SER A 272 14.31 29.74 -4.99
N ILE A 273 15.55 30.25 -5.05
CA ILE A 273 15.89 31.47 -5.81
C ILE A 273 15.81 31.22 -7.32
N VAL A 274 16.30 30.07 -7.80
CA VAL A 274 16.29 29.70 -9.22
C VAL A 274 14.85 29.58 -9.74
N GLY A 275 13.94 28.97 -8.98
CA GLY A 275 12.53 28.92 -9.33
C GLY A 275 11.96 30.33 -9.57
N MET A 276 12.34 31.27 -8.71
CA MET A 276 11.90 32.66 -8.83
C MET A 276 12.49 33.39 -10.04
N ILE A 277 13.78 33.20 -10.31
CA ILE A 277 14.44 33.77 -11.50
C ILE A 277 13.78 33.24 -12.77
N LEU A 278 13.57 31.92 -12.86
CA LEU A 278 12.94 31.30 -14.02
C LEU A 278 11.51 31.81 -14.24
N TRP A 279 10.75 31.99 -13.16
CA TRP A 279 9.42 32.61 -13.22
C TRP A 279 9.47 34.05 -13.74
N GLU A 280 10.35 34.90 -13.21
CA GLU A 280 10.52 36.29 -13.69
C GLU A 280 10.93 36.36 -15.16
N LEU A 281 11.83 35.48 -15.61
CA LEU A 281 12.23 35.37 -17.00
C LEU A 281 11.05 34.95 -17.89
N TYR A 282 10.31 33.93 -17.49
CA TYR A 282 9.14 33.44 -18.22
C TYR A 282 8.02 34.48 -18.29
N ALA A 283 7.69 35.10 -17.15
CA ALA A 283 6.70 36.17 -17.06
C ALA A 283 7.07 37.38 -17.91
N SER A 284 8.36 37.76 -17.92
CA SER A 284 8.88 38.84 -18.77
C SER A 284 8.75 38.50 -20.26
N LEU A 285 9.00 37.26 -20.65
CA LEU A 285 8.82 36.79 -22.04
C LEU A 285 7.37 36.89 -22.48
N LEU A 286 6.44 36.36 -21.66
CA LEU A 286 5.00 36.44 -21.88
C LEU A 286 4.52 37.89 -22.00
N HIS A 287 4.97 38.75 -21.08
CA HIS A 287 4.58 40.16 -21.09
C HIS A 287 5.07 40.90 -22.35
N ARG A 288 6.28 40.61 -22.83
CA ARG A 288 6.81 41.16 -24.08
C ARG A 288 6.05 40.64 -25.29
N GLU A 289 5.66 39.37 -25.30
CA GLU A 289 4.83 38.79 -26.36
C GLU A 289 3.44 39.41 -26.39
N GLU A 290 2.79 39.55 -25.24
CA GLU A 290 1.48 40.19 -25.11
C GLU A 290 1.53 41.68 -25.49
N SER A 291 2.56 42.39 -25.06
CA SER A 291 2.75 43.81 -25.40
C SER A 291 2.97 44.01 -26.90
N ARG A 292 3.71 43.09 -27.55
CA ARG A 292 3.83 43.06 -29.02
C ARG A 292 2.51 42.76 -29.71
N ARG A 293 1.72 41.80 -29.18
CA ARG A 293 0.39 41.47 -29.73
C ARG A 293 -0.59 42.64 -29.64
N LYS A 294 -0.49 43.43 -28.57
CA LYS A 294 -1.31 44.64 -28.35
C LYS A 294 -0.76 45.88 -29.06
N GLY A 295 0.31 45.77 -29.85
CA GLY A 295 0.93 46.90 -30.54
C GLY A 295 1.58 47.96 -29.64
N ARG A 296 1.74 47.68 -28.34
CA ARG A 296 2.34 48.61 -27.36
C ARG A 296 3.87 48.60 -27.40
N THR A 297 4.47 47.69 -28.15
CA THR A 297 5.92 47.58 -28.33
C THR A 297 6.19 47.32 -29.80
N ALA A 298 7.19 48.01 -30.36
CA ALA A 298 7.62 47.79 -31.74
C ALA A 298 7.80 46.28 -32.01
N GLN A 299 7.26 45.80 -33.12
CA GLN A 299 7.38 44.39 -33.48
C GLN A 299 8.86 44.00 -33.63
N VAL A 300 9.14 42.70 -33.48
CA VAL A 300 10.52 42.19 -33.58
C VAL A 300 11.07 42.58 -34.95
N ARG A 301 12.09 43.44 -34.96
CA ARG A 301 12.77 43.86 -36.18
C ARG A 301 13.30 42.62 -36.92
N PRO A 302 13.26 42.62 -38.26
CA PRO A 302 13.77 41.50 -39.04
C PRO A 302 15.24 41.23 -38.70
N ARG A 303 15.54 39.99 -38.28
CA ARG A 303 16.91 39.56 -37.99
C ARG A 303 17.63 39.26 -39.31
N ILE A 304 18.55 40.13 -39.69
CA ILE A 304 19.44 39.90 -40.84
C ILE A 304 20.48 38.83 -40.42
N GLY A 305 20.46 37.68 -41.08
CA GLY A 305 21.36 36.57 -40.78
C GLY A 305 22.84 36.93 -40.96
N LEU A 306 23.71 36.33 -40.14
CA LEU A 306 25.14 36.59 -40.13
C LEU A 306 25.81 36.41 -41.50
N ILE A 307 25.41 35.38 -42.25
CA ILE A 307 25.93 35.12 -43.61
C ILE A 307 25.68 36.31 -44.55
N ARG A 308 24.52 36.97 -44.42
CA ARG A 308 24.19 38.15 -45.25
C ARG A 308 25.01 39.37 -44.85
N TRP A 309 25.29 39.53 -43.55
CA TRP A 309 26.23 40.54 -43.06
C TRP A 309 27.64 40.33 -43.60
N MET A 310 28.13 39.08 -43.62
CA MET A 310 29.47 38.77 -44.14
C MET A 310 29.56 38.94 -45.66
N ARG A 311 28.58 38.44 -46.42
CA ARG A 311 28.63 38.43 -47.89
C ARG A 311 28.27 39.78 -48.50
N TYR A 312 27.37 40.54 -47.87
CA TYR A 312 26.86 41.82 -48.38
C TYR A 312 26.77 42.87 -47.27
N PRO A 313 27.90 43.26 -46.63
CA PRO A 313 27.88 44.12 -45.44
C PRO A 313 27.21 45.47 -45.69
N ALA A 314 27.41 46.04 -46.88
CA ALA A 314 26.85 47.34 -47.20
C ALA A 314 25.33 47.30 -47.42
N THR A 315 24.81 46.24 -48.06
CA THR A 315 23.36 46.05 -48.25
C THR A 315 22.68 45.64 -46.93
N ALA A 316 23.36 44.82 -46.12
CA ALA A 316 22.91 44.47 -44.78
C ALA A 316 22.79 45.70 -43.88
N TRP A 317 23.78 46.61 -43.92
CA TRP A 317 23.74 47.86 -43.15
C TRP A 317 22.61 48.79 -43.61
N ALA A 318 22.42 48.93 -44.93
CA ALA A 318 21.32 49.75 -45.47
C ALA A 318 19.94 49.17 -45.10
N ALA A 319 19.75 47.85 -45.24
CA ALA A 319 18.52 47.17 -44.84
C ALA A 319 18.26 47.31 -43.34
N TRP A 320 19.30 47.17 -42.52
CA TRP A 320 19.20 47.37 -41.08
C TRP A 320 18.83 48.82 -40.73
N SER A 321 19.53 49.80 -41.32
CA SER A 321 19.29 51.23 -41.06
C SER A 321 17.87 51.64 -41.47
N LEU A 322 17.36 51.18 -42.62
CA LEU A 322 16.00 51.48 -43.06
C LEU A 322 14.93 50.90 -42.13
N THR A 323 15.18 49.74 -41.52
CA THR A 323 14.26 49.17 -40.51
C THR A 323 14.24 49.93 -39.17
N ILE A 324 15.16 50.88 -38.96
CA ILE A 324 15.14 51.78 -37.80
C ILE A 324 14.20 52.95 -38.08
N THR A 325 14.22 53.46 -39.30
CA THR A 325 13.47 54.66 -39.71
C THR A 325 12.06 54.33 -40.19
N ASP A 326 11.82 53.15 -40.75
CA ASP A 326 10.54 52.75 -41.34
C ASP A 326 9.98 51.50 -40.66
N GLU A 327 8.86 51.67 -39.95
CA GLU A 327 8.15 50.60 -39.24
C GLU A 327 7.35 49.67 -40.18
N SER A 328 7.16 50.07 -41.44
CA SER A 328 6.48 49.24 -42.45
C SER A 328 7.36 48.08 -42.95
N LEU A 329 8.69 48.18 -42.81
CA LEU A 329 9.67 47.18 -43.27
C LEU A 329 9.79 46.00 -42.29
N ARG A 330 8.73 45.19 -42.22
CA ARG A 330 8.59 44.10 -41.23
C ARG A 330 9.26 42.78 -41.62
N THR A 331 9.48 42.55 -42.91
CA THR A 331 10.10 41.31 -43.40
C THR A 331 11.53 41.56 -43.84
N VAL A 332 12.37 40.52 -43.70
CA VAL A 332 13.76 40.57 -44.18
C VAL A 332 13.77 40.85 -45.70
N GLY A 333 12.82 40.28 -46.45
CA GLY A 333 12.68 40.50 -47.89
C GLY A 333 12.37 41.97 -48.23
N ALA A 334 11.39 42.57 -47.56
CA ALA A 334 11.01 43.97 -47.78
C ALA A 334 12.16 44.93 -47.41
N ALA A 335 12.82 44.69 -46.27
CA ALA A 335 13.99 45.48 -45.86
C ALA A 335 15.15 45.34 -46.87
N TRP A 336 15.34 44.15 -47.45
CA TRP A 336 16.38 43.90 -48.44
C TRP A 336 16.06 44.51 -49.80
N ALA A 337 14.80 44.48 -50.23
CA ALA A 337 14.32 45.11 -51.46
C ALA A 337 14.45 46.64 -51.35
N ALA A 338 13.98 47.24 -50.25
CA ALA A 338 14.12 48.66 -49.99
C ALA A 338 15.60 49.10 -49.93
N ALA A 339 16.48 48.27 -49.35
CA ALA A 339 17.93 48.53 -49.39
C ALA A 339 18.51 48.43 -50.81
N GLY A 340 18.00 47.52 -51.63
CA GLY A 340 18.36 47.40 -53.04
C GLY A 340 17.97 48.65 -53.82
N GLU A 341 16.73 49.10 -53.67
CA GLU A 341 16.20 50.33 -54.29
C GLU A 341 16.96 51.57 -53.83
N HIS A 342 17.19 51.72 -52.52
CA HIS A 342 17.95 52.84 -51.97
C HIS A 342 19.38 52.89 -52.53
N ARG A 343 20.02 51.73 -52.74
CA ARG A 343 21.36 51.67 -53.35
C ARG A 343 21.32 51.88 -54.86
N ALA A 344 20.28 51.43 -55.56
CA ALA A 344 20.08 51.70 -56.97
C ALA A 344 19.90 53.21 -57.21
N GLN A 345 19.03 53.86 -56.42
CA GLN A 345 18.85 55.31 -56.43
C GLN A 345 20.15 56.06 -56.10
N ALA A 346 20.92 55.60 -55.11
CA ALA A 346 22.21 56.21 -54.79
C ALA A 346 23.26 56.02 -55.89
N ARG A 347 23.24 54.89 -56.62
CA ARG A 347 24.09 54.66 -57.80
C ARG A 347 23.70 55.58 -58.95
N GLU A 348 22.42 55.66 -59.28
CA GLU A 348 21.92 56.59 -60.31
C GLU A 348 22.26 58.05 -59.97
N ALA A 349 22.12 58.45 -58.70
CA ALA A 349 22.50 59.78 -58.25
C ALA A 349 24.00 60.03 -58.40
N ARG A 350 24.84 59.05 -58.09
CA ARG A 350 26.30 59.11 -58.30
C ARG A 350 26.68 59.11 -59.77
N GLU A 351 25.99 58.38 -60.63
CA GLU A 351 26.24 58.40 -62.08
C GLU A 351 25.85 59.76 -62.67
N ARG A 352 24.69 60.31 -62.29
CA ARG A 352 24.29 61.67 -62.68
C ARG A 352 25.28 62.73 -62.18
N ALA A 353 25.80 62.57 -60.96
CA ALA A 353 26.80 63.48 -60.40
C ALA A 353 28.20 63.29 -61.01
N GLY A 354 28.59 62.04 -61.30
CA GLY A 354 29.86 61.67 -61.96
C GLY A 354 29.89 62.17 -63.40
N LEU A 355 28.78 62.10 -64.13
CA LEU A 355 28.63 62.71 -65.44
C LEU A 355 28.76 64.24 -65.38
N ARG A 356 28.34 64.90 -64.28
CA ARG A 356 28.61 66.33 -64.05
C ARG A 356 30.10 66.58 -63.77
N GLY A 357 30.74 65.72 -62.98
CA GLY A 357 32.18 65.80 -62.71
C GLY A 357 33.04 65.60 -63.96
N VAL A 358 32.70 64.60 -64.79
CA VAL A 358 33.35 64.34 -66.09
C VAL A 358 33.06 65.45 -67.08
N ARG A 359 31.84 66.04 -67.10
CA ARG A 359 31.54 67.23 -67.91
C ARG A 359 32.36 68.45 -67.48
N LEU A 360 32.55 68.65 -66.17
CA LEU A 360 33.40 69.72 -65.64
C LEU A 360 34.88 69.48 -65.94
N LEU A 361 35.35 68.24 -65.84
CA LEU A 361 36.73 67.87 -66.17
C LEU A 361 36.99 67.98 -67.68
N ALA A 362 36.05 67.52 -68.52
CA ALA A 362 36.11 67.67 -69.97
C ALA A 362 36.06 69.15 -70.39
N ALA A 363 35.22 69.98 -69.76
CA ALA A 363 35.22 71.42 -69.99
C ALA A 363 36.53 72.09 -69.55
N ARG A 364 37.22 71.55 -68.53
CA ARG A 364 38.50 72.06 -68.03
C ARG A 364 39.70 71.60 -68.87
N VAL A 365 39.68 70.37 -69.40
CA VAL A 365 40.73 69.80 -70.25
C VAL A 365 40.59 70.26 -71.71
N ALA A 366 39.37 70.47 -72.21
CA ALA A 366 39.13 71.01 -73.54
C ALA A 366 39.37 72.53 -73.65
N GLY A 367 39.87 73.18 -72.59
CA GLY A 367 40.27 74.60 -72.64
C GLY A 367 39.11 75.60 -72.78
N THR A 368 37.86 75.18 -72.69
CA THR A 368 36.69 76.06 -72.84
C THR A 368 36.26 76.69 -71.50
N ALA A 369 37.23 77.19 -70.72
CA ALA A 369 36.95 77.94 -69.50
C ALA A 369 36.48 79.39 -69.76
N GLY A 370 36.32 79.79 -71.02
CA GLY A 370 35.75 81.09 -71.40
C GLY A 370 34.63 80.92 -72.41
N TRP A 371 33.40 81.23 -71.98
CA TRP A 371 32.28 81.65 -72.84
C TRP A 371 31.79 80.65 -73.91
N ALA A 372 31.10 79.58 -73.48
CA ALA A 372 30.10 78.94 -74.33
C ALA A 372 28.95 78.36 -73.50
N PRO A 373 27.68 78.61 -73.85
CA PRO A 373 26.54 78.07 -73.12
C PRO A 373 26.47 76.55 -73.29
N LEU A 374 26.35 75.83 -72.16
CA LEU A 374 26.32 74.37 -71.96
C LEU A 374 25.24 73.57 -72.72
N ARG A 375 24.61 74.15 -73.76
CA ARG A 375 23.45 73.59 -74.47
C ARG A 375 23.78 72.99 -75.85
N SER A 376 25.03 73.08 -76.32
CA SER A 376 25.42 72.65 -77.68
C SER A 376 26.32 71.41 -77.77
N LEU A 377 26.64 70.75 -76.65
CA LEU A 377 27.43 69.51 -76.72
C LEU A 377 26.53 68.30 -77.04
N PRO A 378 26.90 67.46 -78.03
CA PRO A 378 26.09 66.31 -78.43
C PRO A 378 25.97 65.28 -77.28
N PRO A 379 24.87 64.50 -77.25
CA PRO A 379 24.67 63.47 -76.24
C PRO A 379 25.74 62.38 -76.41
N VAL A 380 26.63 62.26 -75.41
CA VAL A 380 27.58 61.14 -75.32
C VAL A 380 26.76 59.89 -74.95
N THR A 381 26.53 59.01 -75.94
CA THR A 381 25.97 57.68 -75.72
C THR A 381 26.94 56.83 -74.91
N ALA A 382 26.45 56.17 -73.87
CA ALA A 382 27.22 55.25 -73.05
C ALA A 382 27.84 54.15 -73.93
N GLY A 383 29.17 54.18 -74.09
CA GLY A 383 29.91 53.18 -74.87
C GLY A 383 31.17 53.70 -75.57
N SER A 384 31.33 55.01 -75.75
CA SER A 384 32.51 55.60 -76.38
C SER A 384 33.60 55.96 -75.36
N MET A 385 34.74 55.27 -75.43
CA MET A 385 35.95 55.61 -74.68
C MET A 385 36.71 56.70 -75.43
N VAL A 386 36.90 57.87 -74.81
CA VAL A 386 37.73 58.95 -75.37
C VAL A 386 39.14 58.76 -74.83
N VAL A 387 40.10 58.42 -75.70
CA VAL A 387 41.53 58.40 -75.38
C VAL A 387 42.13 59.72 -75.83
N PRO A 388 42.73 60.53 -74.93
CA PRO A 388 43.41 61.74 -75.36
C PRO A 388 44.73 61.37 -76.03
N VAL A 389 44.87 61.67 -77.32
CA VAL A 389 46.16 61.64 -78.02
C VAL A 389 46.78 63.03 -77.85
N ALA A 390 47.91 63.10 -77.16
CA ALA A 390 48.66 64.34 -77.02
C ALA A 390 49.29 64.73 -78.36
N GLY A 391 49.04 65.95 -78.84
CA GLY A 391 49.77 66.54 -79.97
C GLY A 391 48.96 67.07 -81.16
N VAL A 392 47.63 67.17 -81.08
CA VAL A 392 46.82 67.75 -82.17
C VAL A 392 46.40 69.19 -81.80
N THR A 393 46.90 70.18 -82.53
CA THR A 393 46.66 71.62 -82.30
C THR A 393 45.49 72.19 -83.12
N SER A 394 44.74 71.34 -83.84
CA SER A 394 43.59 71.74 -84.66
C SER A 394 42.36 70.87 -84.34
N PRO A 395 41.21 71.45 -83.95
CA PRO A 395 39.99 70.69 -83.64
C PRO A 395 39.28 70.07 -84.88
N TYR A 396 39.85 70.19 -86.08
CA TYR A 396 39.28 69.62 -87.31
C TYR A 396 40.00 68.37 -87.84
N ASP A 397 41.12 67.95 -87.23
CA ASP A 397 41.95 66.84 -87.73
C ASP A 397 41.98 65.63 -86.78
N VAL A 398 40.80 65.14 -86.36
CA VAL A 398 40.69 63.83 -85.72
C VAL A 398 40.13 62.82 -86.73
N PRO A 399 40.94 61.88 -87.26
CA PRO A 399 40.41 60.82 -88.11
C PRO A 399 39.51 59.91 -87.28
N VAL A 400 38.23 59.86 -87.66
CA VAL A 400 37.24 58.92 -87.14
C VAL A 400 37.52 57.55 -87.73
N TYR A 401 38.20 56.68 -87.00
CA TYR A 401 38.24 55.26 -87.33
C TYR A 401 36.95 54.60 -86.87
N ALA A 402 36.03 54.38 -87.81
CA ALA A 402 34.85 53.57 -87.61
C ALA A 402 35.27 52.09 -87.51
N VAL A 403 35.21 51.53 -86.29
CA VAL A 403 35.28 50.07 -86.11
C VAL A 403 33.89 49.51 -86.41
N GLU A 404 33.74 48.94 -87.61
CA GLU A 404 32.56 48.24 -88.07
C GLU A 404 32.36 46.96 -87.23
N ARG A 405 31.33 46.95 -86.37
CA ARG A 405 30.85 45.72 -85.71
C ARG A 405 29.76 45.09 -86.57
N GLN A 406 30.00 43.83 -86.96
CA GLN A 406 29.05 42.95 -87.61
C GLN A 406 27.68 42.89 -86.89
N PRO A 407 26.57 42.87 -87.64
CA PRO A 407 25.22 42.71 -87.07
C PRO A 407 24.92 41.25 -86.74
N VAL A 408 24.47 41.00 -85.51
CA VAL A 408 23.80 39.74 -85.11
C VAL A 408 22.28 39.92 -85.33
N PRO A 409 21.59 38.97 -85.98
CA PRO A 409 20.22 39.17 -86.45
C PRO A 409 19.20 39.26 -85.31
N GLN A 410 18.27 40.20 -85.47
CA GLN A 410 17.04 40.30 -84.69
C GLN A 410 15.96 39.42 -85.33
N THR A 411 15.38 38.50 -84.56
CA THR A 411 14.12 37.84 -84.90
C THR A 411 12.94 38.63 -84.35
N THR A 412 11.94 38.68 -85.21
CA THR A 412 10.77 39.56 -85.24
C THR A 412 9.73 39.26 -84.17
N THR A 413 9.05 40.33 -83.78
CA THR A 413 7.85 40.44 -82.96
C THR A 413 6.65 39.65 -83.50
N THR A 414 5.83 39.08 -82.60
CA THR A 414 4.38 39.02 -82.81
C THR A 414 3.61 39.41 -81.54
N ARG A 415 2.96 40.56 -81.71
CA ARG A 415 1.84 41.22 -81.04
C ARG A 415 0.77 40.33 -80.34
N THR A 416 0.11 40.95 -79.36
CA THR A 416 -1.24 40.76 -78.76
C THR A 416 -1.35 39.95 -77.46
N GLY A 417 -1.97 40.58 -76.43
CA GLY A 417 -2.39 39.90 -75.20
C GLY A 417 -2.61 40.83 -74.00
N ARG A 418 -3.82 41.37 -73.89
CA ARG A 418 -4.37 42.17 -72.76
C ARG A 418 -4.52 41.29 -71.50
N PRO A 419 -4.26 41.77 -70.27
CA PRO A 419 -4.37 40.93 -69.08
C PRO A 419 -5.83 40.86 -68.58
N VAL A 420 -6.30 39.63 -68.38
CA VAL A 420 -7.57 39.28 -67.72
C VAL A 420 -7.24 38.76 -66.32
N LEU A 421 -7.95 39.28 -65.31
CA LEU A 421 -7.98 38.78 -63.93
C LEU A 421 -8.40 37.30 -63.85
N PRO A 422 -7.90 36.55 -62.87
CA PRO A 422 -8.78 35.68 -62.09
C PRO A 422 -8.56 35.95 -60.58
N GLN A 423 -9.61 36.36 -59.87
CA GLN A 423 -10.55 35.50 -59.12
C GLN A 423 -9.89 34.58 -58.06
N ALA A 424 -10.37 34.80 -56.84
CA ALA A 424 -10.09 34.05 -55.63
C ALA A 424 -10.58 32.60 -55.71
N VAL A 425 -9.80 31.67 -55.18
CA VAL A 425 -10.29 30.38 -54.67
C VAL A 425 -9.54 30.04 -53.39
N ALA A 426 -10.30 29.57 -52.42
CA ALA A 426 -9.97 29.26 -51.05
C ALA A 426 -9.14 27.98 -50.87
N GLU A 427 -8.60 27.86 -49.65
CA GLU A 427 -8.26 26.66 -48.86
C GLU A 427 -8.49 25.29 -49.51
N ASP A 428 -7.48 24.40 -49.51
CA ASP A 428 -7.32 23.34 -48.49
C ASP A 428 -6.14 22.39 -48.83
N SER A 429 -5.58 21.76 -47.81
CA SER A 429 -4.70 20.56 -47.80
C SER A 429 -3.25 20.63 -48.34
N PRO A 430 -2.23 20.33 -47.49
CA PRO A 430 -0.88 20.00 -47.93
C PRO A 430 -0.70 18.49 -48.15
N GLU A 431 -0.30 18.10 -49.37
CA GLU A 431 0.28 16.80 -49.66
C GLU A 431 1.72 16.69 -49.14
N PRO A 432 2.20 15.48 -48.79
CA PRO A 432 3.38 15.28 -47.96
C PRO A 432 4.70 15.21 -48.76
N ALA A 433 5.76 15.63 -48.10
CA ALA A 433 7.14 15.49 -48.57
C ALA A 433 7.60 14.02 -48.61
N PRO A 434 8.53 13.65 -49.52
CA PRO A 434 9.00 12.26 -49.65
C PRO A 434 9.89 11.86 -48.48
N ALA A 435 9.58 10.69 -47.92
CA ALA A 435 10.29 10.06 -46.82
C ALA A 435 11.64 9.50 -47.28
N LEU A 436 12.70 10.00 -46.63
CA LEU A 436 14.05 9.47 -46.69
C LEU A 436 14.40 9.01 -45.27
N TRP A 437 14.02 7.78 -44.93
CA TRP A 437 14.46 7.07 -43.71
C TRP A 437 14.68 5.60 -44.07
N GLU A 438 15.96 5.27 -44.25
CA GLU A 438 16.45 3.89 -44.28
C GLU A 438 16.28 3.25 -42.89
N GLY A 439 15.68 2.06 -42.88
CA GLY A 439 16.20 0.93 -42.11
C GLY A 439 16.07 0.94 -40.58
N GLY A 440 14.93 1.31 -40.02
CA GLY A 440 14.59 0.98 -38.63
C GLY A 440 13.37 0.08 -38.58
N THR A 441 13.55 -1.23 -38.39
CA THR A 441 12.43 -2.13 -38.08
C THR A 441 11.78 -1.67 -36.78
N VAL A 442 10.56 -1.17 -36.87
CA VAL A 442 9.76 -0.78 -35.71
C VAL A 442 9.32 -2.08 -35.03
N GLU A 443 10.14 -2.57 -34.10
CA GLU A 443 9.74 -3.64 -33.18
C GLU A 443 8.43 -3.21 -32.49
N THR A 444 7.41 -4.04 -32.63
CA THR A 444 6.11 -3.76 -32.04
C THR A 444 6.26 -3.78 -30.51
N GLY A 445 5.55 -2.90 -29.79
CA GLY A 445 5.65 -2.80 -28.32
C GLY A 445 5.33 -4.12 -27.58
N THR A 446 4.73 -5.09 -28.27
CA THR A 446 4.50 -6.47 -27.82
C THR A 446 5.75 -7.34 -27.88
N GLU A 447 6.60 -7.19 -28.90
CA GLU A 447 7.86 -7.94 -29.04
C GLU A 447 8.89 -7.45 -28.03
N ARG A 448 9.00 -6.13 -27.84
CA ARG A 448 9.88 -5.54 -26.82
C ARG A 448 9.52 -6.03 -25.41
N ARG A 449 8.22 -6.09 -25.09
CA ARG A 449 7.76 -6.58 -23.78
C ARG A 449 8.02 -8.07 -23.59
N SER A 450 7.84 -8.86 -24.64
CA SER A 450 8.13 -10.30 -24.60
C SER A 450 9.63 -10.57 -24.42
N ARG A 451 10.49 -9.74 -25.00
CA ARG A 451 11.94 -9.79 -24.82
C ARG A 451 12.36 -9.38 -23.41
N GLU A 452 11.81 -8.28 -22.88
CA GLU A 452 12.04 -7.84 -21.50
C GLU A 452 11.58 -8.91 -20.48
N ASP A 453 10.42 -9.55 -20.70
CA ASP A 453 9.92 -10.63 -19.85
C ASP A 453 10.81 -11.90 -19.93
N ALA A 454 11.36 -12.20 -21.11
CA ALA A 454 12.28 -13.33 -21.31
C ALA A 454 13.65 -13.08 -20.67
N GLU A 455 14.19 -11.87 -20.79
CA GLU A 455 15.43 -11.45 -20.14
C GLU A 455 15.27 -11.47 -18.61
N GLU A 456 14.13 -11.00 -18.08
CA GLU A 456 13.84 -11.07 -16.64
C GLU A 456 13.70 -12.52 -16.14
N ALA A 457 13.09 -13.40 -16.94
CA ALA A 457 12.98 -14.83 -16.61
C ALA A 457 14.36 -15.51 -16.57
N ALA A 458 15.23 -15.21 -17.56
CA ALA A 458 16.59 -15.74 -17.61
C ALA A 458 17.43 -15.28 -16.40
N GLN A 459 17.32 -14.00 -16.04
CA GLN A 459 18.06 -13.45 -14.89
C GLN A 459 17.56 -14.04 -13.57
N ARG A 460 16.26 -14.35 -13.45
CA ARG A 460 15.71 -15.06 -12.28
C ARG A 460 16.22 -16.49 -12.17
N THR A 461 16.37 -17.20 -13.29
CA THR A 461 16.92 -18.57 -13.29
C THR A 461 18.40 -18.58 -12.92
N GLU A 462 19.18 -17.63 -13.43
CA GLU A 462 20.61 -17.49 -13.10
C GLU A 462 20.80 -17.15 -11.61
N THR A 463 20.01 -16.20 -11.10
CA THR A 463 20.02 -15.84 -9.67
C THR A 463 19.65 -17.04 -8.77
N ALA A 464 18.64 -17.82 -9.17
CA ALA A 464 18.23 -19.00 -8.42
C ALA A 464 19.31 -20.08 -8.40
N ALA A 465 20.03 -20.27 -9.51
CA ALA A 465 21.15 -21.20 -9.61
C ALA A 465 22.32 -20.77 -8.72
N ALA A 466 22.71 -19.49 -8.74
CA ALA A 466 23.76 -18.95 -7.89
C ALA A 466 23.43 -19.11 -6.39
N VAL A 467 22.18 -18.81 -5.99
CA VAL A 467 21.73 -19.03 -4.61
C VAL A 467 21.78 -20.51 -4.22
N ALA A 468 21.40 -21.43 -5.12
CA ALA A 468 21.42 -22.86 -4.85
C ALA A 468 22.86 -23.40 -4.68
N GLU A 469 23.81 -22.90 -5.46
CA GLU A 469 25.23 -23.27 -5.36
C GLU A 469 25.85 -22.80 -4.04
N VAL A 470 25.66 -21.52 -3.68
CA VAL A 470 26.14 -20.97 -2.40
C VAL A 470 25.55 -21.72 -1.21
N VAL A 471 24.28 -22.08 -1.29
CA VAL A 471 23.63 -22.88 -0.24
C VAL A 471 24.24 -24.26 -0.14
N ARG A 472 24.56 -24.92 -1.25
CA ARG A 472 25.24 -26.23 -1.24
C ARG A 472 26.61 -26.14 -0.57
N ASP A 473 27.41 -25.15 -0.92
CA ASP A 473 28.75 -24.92 -0.33
C ASP A 473 28.68 -24.65 1.18
N LEU A 474 27.64 -23.95 1.64
CA LEU A 474 27.43 -23.68 3.08
C LEU A 474 27.07 -24.96 3.83
N LEU A 475 26.25 -25.83 3.24
CA LEU A 475 25.89 -27.12 3.84
C LEU A 475 27.07 -28.07 3.91
N GLU A 476 27.90 -28.13 2.86
CA GLU A 476 29.11 -28.96 2.82
C GLU A 476 30.12 -28.51 3.90
N ARG A 477 30.15 -27.21 4.22
CA ARG A 477 30.96 -26.65 5.32
C ARG A 477 30.32 -26.75 6.70
N GLY A 478 29.07 -27.21 6.80
CA GLY A 478 28.32 -27.23 8.06
C GLY A 478 28.00 -25.84 8.62
N GLU A 479 27.98 -24.82 7.76
CA GLU A 479 27.66 -23.44 8.12
C GLU A 479 26.14 -23.19 8.14
N PRO A 480 25.63 -22.30 9.00
CA PRO A 480 24.20 -22.00 9.07
C PRO A 480 23.72 -21.27 7.81
N VAL A 481 22.72 -21.84 7.13
CA VAL A 481 22.11 -21.22 5.95
C VAL A 481 21.05 -20.21 6.38
N ASN A 482 21.31 -18.92 6.16
CA ASN A 482 20.30 -17.87 6.30
C ASN A 482 20.45 -16.82 5.19
N GLY A 483 19.40 -16.03 4.96
CA GLY A 483 19.37 -15.04 3.87
C GLY A 483 20.43 -13.93 3.97
N HIS A 484 20.98 -13.67 5.15
CA HIS A 484 22.07 -12.70 5.34
C HIS A 484 23.43 -13.27 4.96
N VAL A 485 23.67 -14.55 5.27
CA VAL A 485 24.91 -15.26 4.90
C VAL A 485 24.96 -15.45 3.39
N VAL A 486 23.86 -15.89 2.79
CA VAL A 486 23.77 -16.07 1.33
C VAL A 486 23.93 -14.75 0.56
N ALA A 487 23.39 -13.64 1.09
CA ALA A 487 23.51 -12.33 0.45
C ALA A 487 24.90 -11.66 0.63
N ARG A 488 25.80 -12.23 1.43
CA ARG A 488 27.19 -11.76 1.58
C ARG A 488 28.15 -12.45 0.61
N ASP A 489 27.74 -13.55 -0.02
CA ASP A 489 28.56 -14.24 -1.02
C ASP A 489 28.60 -13.41 -2.31
N GLU A 490 29.81 -13.17 -2.83
CA GLU A 490 30.04 -12.31 -4.01
C GLU A 490 29.37 -12.84 -5.28
N ARG A 491 29.03 -14.15 -5.32
CA ARG A 491 28.27 -14.76 -6.42
C ARG A 491 26.79 -14.37 -6.44
N VAL A 492 26.27 -13.76 -5.36
CA VAL A 492 24.85 -13.42 -5.22
C VAL A 492 24.64 -11.91 -5.33
N THR A 493 24.09 -11.46 -6.46
CA THR A 493 23.84 -10.03 -6.75
C THR A 493 22.51 -9.51 -6.20
N VAL A 494 21.73 -10.35 -5.49
CA VAL A 494 20.40 -10.00 -4.99
C VAL A 494 20.34 -9.76 -3.49
N GLY A 495 19.48 -8.84 -3.07
CA GLY A 495 19.32 -8.49 -1.66
C GLY A 495 18.71 -9.61 -0.80
N VAL A 496 18.92 -9.53 0.51
CA VAL A 496 18.51 -10.50 1.55
C VAL A 496 17.08 -11.03 1.39
N ARG A 497 16.12 -10.18 1.05
CA ARG A 497 14.70 -10.58 0.88
C ARG A 497 14.48 -11.52 -0.31
N SER A 498 15.24 -11.33 -1.40
CA SER A 498 15.21 -12.23 -2.55
C SER A 498 15.89 -13.55 -2.21
N CYS A 499 17.03 -13.53 -1.52
CA CYS A 499 17.69 -14.75 -1.01
C CYS A 499 16.75 -15.57 -0.12
N GLN A 500 16.03 -14.93 0.82
CA GLN A 500 15.04 -15.61 1.66
C GLN A 500 13.89 -16.24 0.85
N ARG A 501 13.48 -15.62 -0.26
CA ARG A 501 12.43 -16.18 -1.13
C ARG A 501 12.93 -17.41 -1.87
N HIS A 502 14.14 -17.35 -2.43
CA HIS A 502 14.76 -18.50 -3.10
C HIS A 502 15.05 -19.64 -2.12
N LEU A 503 15.51 -19.35 -0.90
CA LEU A 503 15.68 -20.34 0.16
C LEU A 503 14.37 -21.08 0.48
N ARG A 504 13.26 -20.35 0.64
CA ARG A 504 11.94 -20.98 0.86
C ARG A 504 11.50 -21.82 -0.33
N GLN A 505 11.81 -21.39 -1.56
CA GLN A 505 11.50 -22.14 -2.76
C GLN A 505 12.30 -23.44 -2.82
N LEU A 506 13.61 -23.40 -2.53
CA LEU A 506 14.47 -24.57 -2.50
C LEU A 506 14.05 -25.58 -1.41
N VAL A 507 13.62 -25.11 -0.24
CA VAL A 507 13.02 -25.97 0.80
C VAL A 507 11.70 -26.58 0.33
N ALA A 508 10.84 -25.78 -0.31
CA ALA A 508 9.55 -26.26 -0.82
C ALA A 508 9.69 -27.30 -1.94
N THR A 509 10.74 -27.20 -2.76
CA THR A 509 11.05 -28.17 -3.82
C THR A 509 11.85 -29.38 -3.31
N GLY A 510 12.18 -29.45 -2.02
CA GLY A 510 12.93 -30.56 -1.43
C GLY A 510 14.41 -30.58 -1.81
N VAL A 511 14.96 -29.49 -2.35
CA VAL A 511 16.39 -29.39 -2.72
C VAL A 511 17.27 -29.24 -1.48
N ILE A 512 16.71 -28.69 -0.39
CA ILE A 512 17.36 -28.54 0.91
C ILE A 512 16.40 -28.99 2.02
N PRO A 513 16.87 -29.70 3.05
CA PRO A 513 16.04 -30.04 4.20
C PRO A 513 15.66 -28.78 4.98
N ALA A 514 14.42 -28.71 5.44
CA ALA A 514 13.90 -27.53 6.17
C ALA A 514 14.69 -27.22 7.46
N GLU A 515 15.34 -28.24 8.03
CA GLU A 515 16.15 -28.15 9.25
C GLU A 515 17.46 -27.40 9.04
N ALA A 516 17.95 -27.33 7.80
CA ALA A 516 19.22 -26.67 7.49
C ALA A 516 19.10 -25.14 7.32
N VAL A 517 17.87 -24.61 7.22
CA VAL A 517 17.63 -23.17 7.09
C VAL A 517 17.32 -22.60 8.47
N SER A 518 18.26 -21.84 9.03
CA SER A 518 18.07 -21.14 10.29
C SER A 518 17.01 -20.04 10.13
N ARG A 519 16.18 -19.87 11.16
CA ARG A 519 15.00 -18.98 11.13
C ARG A 519 15.33 -17.52 10.86
#